data_AF-A0A0M0KBC4-F1
#
_entry.id   AF-A0A0M0KBC4-F1
#
_cell.length_a   1.000
_cell.length_b   1.000
_cell.length_c   1.000
_cell.angle_alpha   90.00
_cell.angle_beta   90.00
_cell.angle_gamma   90.00
#
_symmetry.space_group_name_H-M   'P 1'
#
loop_
_entity.id
_entity.type
_entity.pdbx_description
1 polymer ?
#
loop_
_entity_poly.entity_id
_entity_poly.type
_entity_poly.pdbx_seq_one_letter_code
_entity_poly.pdbx_strand_id
1 'polypeptide(L)'
;MLLAQLAADDGSPTVLIDIYRLQQSAFEEGGLRALLESTATRKLIFDGRADADALFHLHQTRLTNVCDCQVLCARHLDAAAAAAPSGSTTDGVATGSVPSSCVPSSRPLSQGRLPGLGKALEACPSLLAGKHGQSLAQLKKLAHALFVPELGGRYEVWKTRPLAPALMEYAAADVAHLHAMVAAWGDVVRADEMRQITSRRLHEAISGAKAAKGPHMAQRDF
;
A
#
# COMPACT_ATOMS: atom_id res chain seq x y z
N MET A 1 -0.79 -8.62 15.11
CA MET A 1 -0.59 -9.19 13.76
C MET A 1 -0.93 -10.68 13.82
N LEU A 2 -1.61 -11.26 12.82
CA LEU A 2 -2.03 -12.69 12.84
C LEU A 2 -1.38 -13.55 11.74
N LEU A 3 -1.04 -12.92 10.63
CA LEU A 3 -0.42 -13.52 9.45
C LEU A 3 0.57 -12.50 8.88
N ALA A 4 1.66 -12.99 8.28
CA ALA A 4 2.50 -12.18 7.40
C ALA A 4 2.53 -12.81 6.01
N GLN A 5 2.49 -11.99 4.98
CA GLN A 5 2.53 -12.40 3.58
C GLN A 5 3.77 -11.81 2.90
N LEU A 6 4.55 -12.66 2.23
CA LEU A 6 5.80 -12.27 1.58
C LEU A 6 5.83 -12.80 0.14
N ALA A 7 6.16 -11.93 -0.81
CA ALA A 7 6.39 -12.29 -2.20
C ALA A 7 7.74 -11.75 -2.67
N ALA A 8 8.58 -12.62 -3.21
CA ALA A 8 9.83 -12.24 -3.86
C ALA A 8 9.61 -11.93 -5.35
N ASP A 9 10.58 -11.28 -5.99
CA ASP A 9 10.56 -10.92 -7.41
C ASP A 9 11.12 -12.03 -8.32
N ASP A 10 11.58 -13.14 -7.75
CA ASP A 10 12.19 -14.28 -8.45
C ASP A 10 11.19 -15.30 -9.01
N GLY A 11 9.88 -15.01 -8.89
CA GLY A 11 8.81 -15.91 -9.30
C GLY A 11 8.54 -17.05 -8.33
N SER A 12 9.17 -17.07 -7.15
CA SER A 12 8.81 -18.00 -6.09
C SER A 12 7.36 -17.79 -5.61
N PRO A 13 6.71 -18.85 -5.08
CA PRO A 13 5.37 -18.74 -4.53
C PRO A 13 5.31 -17.74 -3.36
N THR A 14 4.18 -17.04 -3.23
CA THR A 14 3.90 -16.23 -2.04
C THR A 14 3.94 -17.10 -0.79
N VAL A 15 4.71 -16.66 0.21
CA VAL A 15 4.84 -17.32 1.51
C VAL A 15 3.89 -16.67 2.50
N LEU A 16 3.09 -17.48 3.18
CA LEU A 16 2.27 -17.08 4.31
C LEU A 16 2.89 -17.60 5.61
N ILE A 17 3.26 -16.70 6.52
CA ILE A 17 3.83 -17.03 7.82
C ILE A 17 2.72 -16.93 8.88
N ASP A 18 2.46 -18.04 9.56
CA ASP A 18 1.44 -18.15 10.61
C ASP A 18 1.91 -17.52 11.93
N ILE A 19 1.88 -16.19 12.00
CA ILE A 19 2.27 -15.42 13.19
C ILE A 19 1.40 -15.78 14.40
N TYR A 20 0.14 -16.13 14.20
CA TYR A 20 -0.75 -16.55 15.29
C TYR A 20 -0.28 -17.83 15.99
N ARG A 21 0.30 -18.80 15.26
CA ARG A 21 0.86 -20.00 15.88
C ARG A 21 2.30 -19.84 16.32
N LEU A 22 3.13 -19.18 15.50
CA LEU A 22 4.57 -19.08 15.73
C LEU A 22 4.93 -17.98 16.73
N GLN A 23 4.07 -16.98 16.89
CA GLN A 23 4.25 -15.87 17.82
C GLN A 23 5.66 -15.26 17.66
N GLN A 24 6.38 -15.09 18.77
CA GLN A 24 7.69 -14.46 18.81
C GLN A 24 8.77 -15.28 18.06
N SER A 25 8.68 -16.61 18.04
CA SER A 25 9.63 -17.47 17.33
C SER A 25 9.65 -17.24 15.82
N ALA A 26 8.56 -16.73 15.21
CA ALA A 26 8.60 -16.31 13.79
C ALA A 26 9.63 -15.20 13.54
N PHE A 27 9.79 -14.29 14.50
CA PHE A 27 10.66 -13.13 14.40
C PHE A 27 12.10 -13.44 14.77
N GLU A 28 12.29 -14.25 15.81
CA GLU A 28 13.61 -14.58 16.35
C GLU A 28 14.22 -15.77 15.61
N GLU A 29 13.75 -16.98 15.90
CA GLU A 29 14.27 -18.21 15.29
C GLU A 29 13.96 -18.29 13.79
N GLY A 30 12.80 -17.80 13.36
CA GLY A 30 12.37 -17.77 11.96
C GLY A 30 13.01 -16.67 11.12
N GLY A 31 13.80 -15.77 11.73
CA GLY A 31 14.55 -14.73 11.01
C GLY A 31 13.74 -13.57 10.46
N LEU A 32 12.42 -13.51 10.71
CA LEU A 32 11.57 -12.43 10.17
C LEU A 32 11.98 -11.05 10.70
N ARG A 33 12.46 -10.93 11.96
CA ARG A 33 12.98 -9.65 12.48
C ARG A 33 14.19 -9.19 11.67
N ALA A 34 15.17 -10.08 11.47
CA ALA A 34 16.37 -9.77 10.71
C ALA A 34 16.04 -9.31 9.28
N LEU A 35 15.06 -9.94 8.62
CA LEU A 35 14.59 -9.54 7.30
C LEU A 35 13.91 -8.15 7.31
N LEU A 36 12.99 -7.91 8.24
CA LEU A 36 12.23 -6.66 8.30
C LEU A 36 13.10 -5.46 8.72
N GLU A 37 14.12 -5.69 9.56
CA GLU A 37 15.09 -4.68 10.00
C GLU A 37 16.27 -4.47 9.04
N SER A 38 16.47 -5.36 8.08
CA SER A 38 17.58 -5.28 7.10
C SER A 38 17.56 -3.98 6.28
N THR A 39 18.66 -3.24 6.28
CA THR A 39 18.85 -2.09 5.37
C THR A 39 19.28 -2.51 3.97
N ALA A 40 19.74 -3.75 3.79
CA ALA A 40 20.14 -4.29 2.49
C ALA A 40 18.92 -4.75 1.67
N THR A 41 17.91 -5.30 2.35
CA THR A 41 16.68 -5.80 1.70
C THR A 41 15.63 -4.71 1.71
N ARG A 42 15.17 -4.29 0.53
CA ARG A 42 14.07 -3.33 0.39
C ARG A 42 12.75 -4.05 0.56
N LYS A 43 11.87 -3.53 1.41
CA LYS A 43 10.51 -4.06 1.60
C LYS A 43 9.51 -3.24 0.80
N LEU A 44 8.75 -3.90 -0.06
CA LEU A 44 7.63 -3.27 -0.77
C LEU A 44 6.37 -3.48 0.05
N ILE A 45 5.75 -2.40 0.51
CA ILE A 45 4.57 -2.48 1.38
C ILE A 45 3.55 -1.49 0.89
N PHE A 46 2.28 -1.91 0.85
CA PHE A 46 1.17 -1.00 0.56
C PHE A 46 0.60 -0.48 1.87
N ASP A 47 0.82 0.80 2.18
CA ASP A 47 0.34 1.44 3.42
C ASP A 47 0.82 0.75 4.71
N GLY A 48 2.13 0.72 4.92
CA GLY A 48 2.76 -0.01 6.03
C GLY A 48 2.62 0.62 7.42
N ARG A 49 1.78 1.65 7.60
CA ARG A 49 1.69 2.40 8.87
C ARG A 49 1.15 1.52 10.00
N ALA A 50 0.03 0.84 9.76
CA ALA A 50 -0.56 -0.08 10.73
C ALA A 50 0.36 -1.28 11.00
N ASP A 51 1.04 -1.76 9.96
CA ASP A 51 2.00 -2.86 10.09
C ASP A 51 3.20 -2.45 10.93
N ALA A 52 3.77 -1.27 10.71
CA ALA A 52 4.90 -0.76 11.49
C ALA A 52 4.56 -0.56 12.97
N ASP A 53 3.39 0.01 13.27
CA ASP A 53 2.87 0.15 14.63
C ASP A 53 2.75 -1.22 15.33
N ALA A 54 2.12 -2.20 14.64
CA ALA A 54 1.95 -3.55 15.16
C ALA A 54 3.29 -4.30 15.33
N LEU A 55 4.18 -4.23 14.34
CA LEU A 55 5.51 -4.86 14.38
C LEU A 55 6.35 -4.31 15.55
N PHE A 56 6.32 -2.99 15.76
CA PHE A 56 7.10 -2.36 16.81
C PHE A 56 6.56 -2.71 18.20
N HIS A 57 5.29 -2.43 18.47
CA HIS A 57 4.74 -2.55 19.83
C HIS A 57 4.46 -4.00 20.23
N LEU A 58 4.07 -4.87 19.29
CA LEU A 58 3.70 -6.26 19.61
C LEU A 58 4.87 -7.24 19.48
N HIS A 59 5.83 -6.95 18.60
CA HIS A 59 6.88 -7.91 18.24
C HIS A 59 8.31 -7.36 18.37
N GLN A 60 8.46 -6.12 18.88
CA GLN A 60 9.75 -5.45 19.05
C GLN A 60 10.59 -5.50 17.77
N THR A 61 9.94 -5.23 16.64
CA THR A 61 10.55 -5.32 15.30
C THR A 61 10.38 -4.01 14.57
N ARG A 62 11.48 -3.40 14.12
CA ARG A 62 11.46 -2.14 13.38
C ARG A 62 11.46 -2.39 11.88
N LEU A 63 10.42 -1.90 11.23
CA LEU A 63 10.34 -1.97 9.78
C LEU A 63 11.24 -0.89 9.13
N THR A 64 12.29 -1.30 8.40
CA THR A 64 13.29 -0.39 7.79
C THR A 64 13.30 -0.50 6.27
N ASN A 65 14.00 0.37 5.54
CA ASN A 65 14.19 0.29 4.07
C ASN A 65 12.90 -0.07 3.28
N VAL A 66 11.83 0.65 3.56
CA VAL A 66 10.51 0.42 2.94
C VAL A 66 10.35 1.32 1.72
N CYS A 67 9.74 0.76 0.68
CA CYS A 67 9.12 1.51 -0.41
C CYS A 67 7.60 1.39 -0.25
N ASP A 68 6.94 2.52 0.01
CA ASP A 68 5.50 2.55 0.22
C ASP A 68 4.75 2.67 -1.12
N CYS A 69 4.17 1.55 -1.57
CA CYS A 69 3.47 1.47 -2.85
C CYS A 69 2.21 2.35 -2.90
N GLN A 70 1.62 2.71 -1.75
CA GLN A 70 0.48 3.63 -1.72
C GLN A 70 0.92 5.06 -2.05
N VAL A 71 2.11 5.47 -1.59
CA VAL A 71 2.70 6.77 -1.93
C VAL A 71 2.99 6.85 -3.44
N LEU A 72 3.60 5.79 -4.01
CA LEU A 72 3.83 5.70 -5.46
C LEU A 72 2.52 5.83 -6.25
N CYS A 73 1.49 5.07 -5.85
CA CYS A 73 0.18 5.12 -6.51
C CYS A 73 -0.43 6.53 -6.43
N ALA A 74 -0.44 7.15 -5.26
CA ALA A 74 -1.00 8.49 -5.07
C ALA A 74 -0.28 9.53 -5.96
N ARG A 75 1.05 9.51 -5.98
CA ARG A 75 1.85 10.43 -6.80
C ARG A 75 1.65 10.20 -8.30
N HIS A 76 1.51 8.94 -8.72
CA HIS A 76 1.20 8.61 -10.10
C HIS A 76 -0.17 9.17 -10.53
N LEU A 77 -1.19 8.99 -9.69
CA LEU A 77 -2.53 9.52 -9.94
C LEU A 77 -2.54 11.06 -9.99
N ASP A 78 -1.78 11.74 -9.13
CA ASP A 78 -1.66 13.20 -9.17
C ASP A 78 -1.01 13.66 -10.48
N ALA A 79 0.06 13.01 -10.92
CA ALA A 79 0.76 13.34 -12.16
C ALA A 79 -0.15 13.13 -13.39
N ALA A 80 -0.91 12.04 -13.41
CA ALA A 80 -1.89 11.77 -14.45
C ALA A 80 -3.01 12.82 -14.48
N ALA A 81 -3.51 13.24 -13.31
CA ALA A 81 -4.52 14.29 -13.21
C ALA A 81 -3.99 15.67 -13.66
N ALA A 82 -2.72 15.98 -13.38
CA ALA A 82 -2.09 17.22 -13.82
C ALA A 82 -1.81 17.26 -15.33
N ALA A 83 -1.62 16.09 -15.97
CA ALA A 83 -1.40 15.97 -17.41
C ALA A 83 -2.70 15.93 -18.23
N ALA A 84 -3.86 15.74 -17.60
CA ALA A 84 -5.15 15.69 -18.30
C ALA A 84 -5.51 17.07 -18.89
N PRO A 85 -5.90 17.14 -20.17
CA PRO A 85 -6.30 18.41 -20.79
C PRO A 85 -7.54 18.97 -20.09
N SER A 86 -7.42 20.17 -19.53
CA SER A 86 -8.53 20.91 -18.92
C SER A 86 -9.57 21.27 -20.00
N GLY A 87 -10.65 20.49 -20.09
CA GLY A 87 -11.74 20.70 -21.03
C GLY A 87 -12.79 21.71 -20.55
N SER A 88 -12.92 22.79 -21.34
CA SER A 88 -14.06 23.70 -21.56
C SER A 88 -14.54 24.67 -20.47
N THR A 89 -14.21 25.95 -20.65
CA THR A 89 -15.14 27.07 -20.43
C THR A 89 -15.11 27.98 -21.66
N THR A 90 -16.23 27.96 -22.40
CA THR A 90 -16.87 28.98 -23.26
C THR A 90 -16.04 30.11 -23.88
N ASP A 91 -16.24 30.26 -25.19
CA ASP A 91 -15.87 31.39 -26.05
C ASP A 91 -16.05 32.77 -25.41
N GLY A 92 -15.04 33.61 -25.59
CA GLY A 92 -15.07 35.03 -25.24
C GLY A 92 -13.78 35.71 -25.68
N VAL A 93 -13.82 36.24 -26.90
CA VAL A 93 -12.77 37.06 -27.53
C VAL A 93 -12.25 38.15 -26.60
N ALA A 94 -10.93 38.18 -26.35
CA ALA A 94 -10.18 39.42 -26.11
C ALA A 94 -8.68 39.23 -26.35
N THR A 95 -8.14 40.15 -27.11
CA THR A 95 -6.76 40.31 -27.58
C THR A 95 -5.78 40.68 -26.47
N GLY A 96 -4.54 40.16 -26.56
CA GLY A 96 -3.33 40.94 -26.23
C GLY A 96 -2.51 40.49 -25.01
N SER A 97 -1.24 40.23 -25.30
CA SER A 97 -0.05 40.37 -24.42
C SER A 97 0.43 39.15 -23.63
N VAL A 98 1.65 38.74 -23.98
CA VAL A 98 2.49 37.74 -23.30
C VAL A 98 3.13 38.37 -22.05
N PRO A 99 3.28 37.62 -20.95
CA PRO A 99 4.58 37.62 -20.30
C PRO A 99 5.10 36.23 -19.93
N SER A 100 6.43 36.23 -19.82
CA SER A 100 7.35 35.13 -19.58
C SER A 100 7.31 34.59 -18.13
N SER A 101 7.78 33.35 -18.00
CA SER A 101 8.15 32.59 -16.79
C SER A 101 7.07 32.37 -15.71
N CYS A 102 6.23 31.37 -15.92
CA CYS A 102 5.48 30.73 -14.84
C CYS A 102 6.34 29.58 -14.28
N VAL A 103 7.02 29.85 -13.17
CA VAL A 103 7.42 28.79 -12.23
C VAL A 103 6.15 28.02 -11.87
N PRO A 104 6.10 26.68 -11.93
CA PRO A 104 4.90 25.95 -11.55
C PRO A 104 4.63 26.22 -10.07
N SER A 105 3.67 27.10 -9.81
CA SER A 105 3.09 27.32 -8.50
C SER A 105 2.61 25.96 -8.00
N SER A 106 3.25 25.48 -6.93
CA SER A 106 2.82 24.31 -6.18
C SER A 106 1.45 24.62 -5.61
N ARG A 107 0.39 24.34 -6.38
CA ARG A 107 -0.96 24.26 -5.84
C ARG A 107 -0.88 23.32 -4.64
N PRO A 108 -1.30 23.73 -3.43
CA PRO A 108 -1.45 22.80 -2.34
C PRO A 108 -2.40 21.72 -2.83
N LEU A 109 -1.91 20.49 -2.96
CA LEU A 109 -2.72 19.33 -3.28
C LEU A 109 -3.87 19.35 -2.29
N SER A 110 -5.11 19.43 -2.78
CA SER A 110 -6.29 19.34 -1.92
C SER A 110 -6.12 18.11 -1.02
N GLN A 111 -6.40 18.24 0.27
CA GLN A 111 -6.29 17.16 1.26
C GLN A 111 -7.15 15.97 0.82
N GLY A 112 -6.58 15.12 -0.03
CA GLY A 112 -7.25 14.02 -0.70
C GLY A 112 -7.22 12.76 0.14
N ARG A 113 -8.13 11.84 -0.15
CA ARG A 113 -8.09 10.49 0.41
C ARG A 113 -7.05 9.66 -0.34
N LEU A 114 -6.22 8.91 0.39
CA LEU A 114 -5.26 7.99 -0.17
C LEU A 114 -5.95 6.83 -0.91
N PRO A 115 -5.37 6.35 -2.03
CA PRO A 115 -5.92 5.20 -2.74
C PRO A 115 -5.76 3.92 -1.91
N GLY A 116 -6.80 3.10 -1.88
CA GLY A 116 -6.69 1.72 -1.40
C GLY A 116 -6.04 0.81 -2.43
N LEU A 117 -5.58 -0.36 -2.01
CA LEU A 117 -4.90 -1.34 -2.88
C LEU A 117 -5.72 -1.70 -4.12
N GLY A 118 -7.05 -1.82 -4.00
CA GLY A 118 -7.92 -2.08 -5.17
C GLY A 118 -7.79 -1.03 -6.26
N LYS A 119 -7.84 0.26 -5.89
CA LYS A 119 -7.67 1.38 -6.83
C LYS A 119 -6.26 1.41 -7.42
N ALA A 120 -5.24 1.02 -6.64
CA ALA A 120 -3.88 0.90 -7.16
C ALA A 120 -3.76 -0.20 -8.21
N LEU A 121 -4.34 -1.38 -7.97
CA LEU A 121 -4.32 -2.48 -8.93
C LEU A 121 -5.01 -2.09 -10.25
N GLU A 122 -6.13 -1.36 -10.18
CA GLU A 122 -6.82 -0.81 -11.35
C GLU A 122 -6.00 0.26 -12.08
N ALA A 123 -5.12 0.99 -11.39
CA ALA A 123 -4.27 2.00 -12.03
C ALA A 123 -2.98 1.42 -12.65
N CYS A 124 -2.62 0.16 -12.33
CA CYS A 124 -1.34 -0.41 -12.71
C CYS A 124 -1.38 -0.94 -14.16
N PRO A 125 -0.60 -0.37 -15.11
CA PRO A 125 -0.71 -0.70 -16.53
C PRO A 125 -0.48 -2.18 -16.86
N SER A 126 0.49 -2.81 -16.20
CA SER A 126 0.83 -4.23 -16.37
C SER A 126 -0.28 -5.19 -15.89
N LEU A 127 -1.19 -4.72 -15.03
CA LEU A 127 -2.29 -5.51 -14.47
C LEU A 127 -3.62 -5.25 -15.19
N LEU A 128 -3.79 -4.06 -15.77
CA LEU A 128 -4.95 -3.67 -16.58
C LEU A 128 -5.13 -4.52 -17.84
N ALA A 129 -4.04 -5.02 -18.44
CA ALA A 129 -4.09 -5.78 -19.68
C ALA A 129 -4.58 -7.25 -19.52
N GLY A 130 -4.77 -7.74 -18.29
CA GLY A 130 -5.16 -9.12 -18.02
C GLY A 130 -6.61 -9.29 -17.57
N LYS A 131 -7.20 -10.47 -17.81
CA LYS A 131 -8.49 -10.90 -17.22
C LYS A 131 -8.49 -11.04 -15.68
N HIS A 132 -7.46 -10.54 -15.00
CA HIS A 132 -7.20 -10.68 -13.56
C HIS A 132 -8.13 -9.84 -12.68
N GLY A 133 -8.73 -8.76 -13.20
CA GLY A 133 -9.61 -7.89 -12.42
C GLY A 133 -10.89 -8.59 -11.93
N GLN A 134 -11.47 -9.46 -12.76
CA GLN A 134 -12.70 -10.20 -12.41
C GLN A 134 -12.44 -11.28 -11.35
N SER A 135 -11.32 -12.00 -11.45
CA SER A 135 -10.95 -13.03 -10.46
C SER A 135 -10.62 -12.42 -9.11
N LEU A 136 -9.94 -11.27 -9.06
CA LEU A 136 -9.63 -10.59 -7.80
C LEU A 136 -10.89 -10.04 -7.12
N ALA A 137 -11.81 -9.45 -7.87
CA ALA A 137 -13.07 -8.95 -7.31
C ALA A 137 -13.91 -10.08 -6.71
N GLN A 138 -13.96 -11.23 -7.40
CA GLN A 138 -14.63 -12.45 -6.89
C GLN A 138 -13.93 -13.00 -5.65
N LEU A 139 -12.60 -13.10 -5.65
CA LEU A 139 -11.82 -13.51 -4.48
C LEU A 139 -12.08 -12.61 -3.28
N LYS A 140 -12.04 -11.28 -3.47
CA LYS A 140 -12.36 -10.30 -2.41
C LYS A 140 -13.77 -10.51 -1.87
N LYS A 141 -14.76 -10.67 -2.75
CA LYS A 141 -16.15 -10.93 -2.33
C LYS A 141 -16.27 -12.20 -1.48
N LEU A 142 -15.66 -13.31 -1.92
CA LEU A 142 -15.69 -14.58 -1.21
C LEU A 142 -14.99 -14.49 0.15
N ALA A 143 -13.79 -13.92 0.19
CA ALA A 143 -13.02 -13.78 1.41
C ALA A 143 -13.67 -12.81 2.40
N HIS A 144 -14.19 -11.67 1.94
CA HIS A 144 -14.87 -10.69 2.79
C HIS A 144 -16.08 -11.29 3.49
N ALA A 145 -16.88 -12.12 2.80
CA ALA A 145 -18.01 -12.82 3.41
C ALA A 145 -17.61 -13.69 4.62
N LEU A 146 -16.35 -14.13 4.72
CA LEU A 146 -15.87 -14.93 5.85
C LEU A 146 -15.54 -14.09 7.09
N PHE A 147 -15.05 -12.86 6.93
CA PHE A 147 -14.50 -12.08 8.05
C PHE A 147 -15.12 -10.69 8.28
N VAL A 148 -15.85 -10.13 7.31
CA VAL A 148 -16.50 -8.82 7.42
C VAL A 148 -17.85 -8.98 8.13
N PRO A 149 -18.05 -8.39 9.32
CA PRO A 149 -19.29 -8.55 10.11
C PRO A 149 -20.57 -8.16 9.36
N GLU A 150 -20.50 -7.10 8.55
CA GLU A 150 -21.62 -6.60 7.76
C GLU A 150 -22.08 -7.59 6.67
N LEU A 151 -21.23 -8.56 6.32
CA LEU A 151 -21.52 -9.65 5.38
C LEU A 151 -21.81 -10.98 6.08
N GLY A 152 -21.98 -10.97 7.42
CA GLY A 152 -22.18 -12.16 8.24
C GLY A 152 -20.89 -12.89 8.65
N GLY A 153 -19.73 -12.31 8.34
CA GLY A 153 -18.43 -12.84 8.73
C GLY A 153 -18.04 -12.48 10.16
N ARG A 154 -16.86 -12.94 10.59
CA ARG A 154 -16.26 -12.57 11.89
C ARG A 154 -14.75 -12.51 11.81
N TYR A 155 -14.12 -11.52 12.44
CA TYR A 155 -12.66 -11.37 12.38
C TYR A 155 -11.90 -12.56 12.99
N GLU A 156 -12.54 -13.33 13.87
CA GLU A 156 -11.98 -14.52 14.51
C GLU A 156 -11.60 -15.63 13.52
N VAL A 157 -12.13 -15.65 12.29
CA VAL A 157 -11.75 -16.66 11.28
C VAL A 157 -10.24 -16.65 11.00
N TRP A 158 -9.58 -15.49 11.11
CA TRP A 158 -8.12 -15.37 10.97
C TRP A 158 -7.32 -16.10 12.06
N LYS A 159 -7.97 -16.48 13.18
CA LYS A 159 -7.39 -17.28 14.27
C LYS A 159 -7.68 -18.78 14.14
N THR A 160 -8.61 -19.18 13.26
CA THR A 160 -8.97 -20.59 13.07
C THR A 160 -7.95 -21.35 12.25
N ARG A 161 -7.70 -22.62 12.59
CA ARG A 161 -6.77 -23.50 11.86
C ARG A 161 -7.41 -24.86 11.56
N PRO A 162 -7.18 -25.44 10.36
CA PRO A 162 -6.42 -24.88 9.23
C PRO A 162 -7.07 -23.59 8.68
N LEU A 163 -6.25 -22.67 8.16
CA LEU A 163 -6.77 -21.42 7.60
C LEU A 163 -7.55 -21.74 6.33
N ALA A 164 -8.72 -21.12 6.15
CA ALA A 164 -9.57 -21.38 4.99
C ALA A 164 -8.83 -21.03 3.68
N PRO A 165 -8.91 -21.85 2.61
CA PRO A 165 -8.20 -21.60 1.35
C PRO A 165 -8.49 -20.21 0.75
N ALA A 166 -9.74 -19.76 0.80
CA ALA A 166 -10.11 -18.42 0.32
C ALA A 166 -9.41 -17.28 1.10
N LEU A 167 -9.12 -17.46 2.38
CA LEU A 167 -8.37 -16.48 3.18
C LEU A 167 -6.87 -16.51 2.85
N MET A 168 -6.33 -17.69 2.53
CA MET A 168 -4.94 -17.85 2.08
C MET A 168 -4.74 -17.15 0.72
N GLU A 169 -5.63 -17.41 -0.24
CA GLU A 169 -5.60 -16.75 -1.56
C GLU A 169 -5.76 -15.24 -1.43
N TYR A 170 -6.69 -14.79 -0.59
CA TYR A 170 -6.88 -13.36 -0.31
C TYR A 170 -5.61 -12.72 0.26
N ALA A 171 -4.99 -13.34 1.28
CA ALA A 171 -3.76 -12.82 1.87
C ALA A 171 -2.59 -12.81 0.88
N ALA A 172 -2.50 -13.82 0.02
CA ALA A 172 -1.46 -13.88 -1.01
C ALA A 172 -1.63 -12.77 -2.06
N ALA A 173 -2.88 -12.44 -2.42
CA ALA A 173 -3.20 -11.41 -3.40
C ALA A 173 -2.79 -9.99 -2.94
N ASP A 174 -2.69 -9.73 -1.64
CA ASP A 174 -2.29 -8.42 -1.09
C ASP A 174 -0.84 -8.05 -1.42
N VAL A 175 0.03 -9.04 -1.68
CA VAL A 175 1.47 -8.83 -1.96
C VAL A 175 1.89 -9.22 -3.37
N ALA A 176 1.08 -10.03 -4.07
CA ALA A 176 1.42 -10.61 -5.37
C ALA A 176 1.79 -9.60 -6.46
N HIS A 177 1.32 -8.36 -6.35
CA HIS A 177 1.45 -7.34 -7.39
C HIS A 177 2.28 -6.12 -6.98
N LEU A 178 2.89 -6.11 -5.79
CA LEU A 178 3.66 -4.96 -5.31
C LEU A 178 4.91 -4.69 -6.16
N HIS A 179 5.60 -5.75 -6.62
CA HIS A 179 6.72 -5.62 -7.54
C HIS A 179 6.31 -4.99 -8.87
N ALA A 180 5.14 -5.38 -9.42
CA ALA A 180 4.61 -4.80 -10.65
C ALA A 180 4.27 -3.29 -10.49
N MET A 181 3.77 -2.88 -9.32
CA MET A 181 3.53 -1.47 -9.02
C MET A 181 4.83 -0.66 -8.97
N VAL A 182 5.87 -1.20 -8.35
CA VAL A 182 7.18 -0.53 -8.31
C VAL A 182 7.82 -0.48 -9.69
N ALA A 183 7.70 -1.53 -10.50
CA ALA A 183 8.15 -1.49 -11.89
C ALA A 183 7.41 -0.43 -12.73
N ALA A 184 6.12 -0.23 -12.48
CA ALA A 184 5.30 0.74 -13.22
C ALA A 184 5.50 2.19 -12.75
N TRP A 185 5.74 2.41 -11.46
CA TRP A 185 5.69 3.76 -10.85
C TRP A 185 6.94 4.15 -10.06
N GLY A 186 7.97 3.30 -10.02
CA GLY A 186 9.15 3.50 -9.17
C GLY A 186 9.89 4.81 -9.42
N ASP A 187 9.80 5.36 -10.63
CA ASP A 187 10.45 6.62 -11.01
C ASP A 187 9.61 7.87 -10.75
N VAL A 188 8.34 7.70 -10.34
CA VAL A 188 7.44 8.83 -10.06
C VAL A 188 7.87 9.60 -8.80
N VAL A 189 8.58 8.94 -7.89
CA VAL A 189 9.11 9.54 -6.65
C VAL A 189 10.59 9.22 -6.56
N ARG A 190 11.43 10.24 -6.35
CA ARG A 190 12.86 10.02 -6.19
C ARG A 190 13.14 9.14 -4.98
N ALA A 191 14.19 8.32 -5.05
CA ALA A 191 14.49 7.34 -4.00
C ALA A 191 14.75 7.97 -2.61
N ASP A 192 15.35 9.16 -2.56
CA ASP A 192 15.56 9.93 -1.33
C ASP A 192 14.25 10.51 -0.78
N GLU A 193 13.40 11.06 -1.64
CA GLU A 193 12.06 11.54 -1.26
C GLU A 193 11.20 10.39 -0.72
N MET A 194 11.17 9.24 -1.41
CA MET A 194 10.44 8.04 -0.96
C MET A 194 10.91 7.60 0.43
N ARG A 195 12.23 7.54 0.66
CA ARG A 195 12.76 7.23 2.00
C ARG A 195 12.27 8.22 3.06
N GLN A 196 12.32 9.52 2.78
CA GLN A 196 11.88 10.54 3.74
C GLN A 196 10.39 10.44 4.05
N ILE A 197 9.54 10.33 3.02
CA ILE A 197 8.09 10.20 3.18
C ILE A 197 7.78 8.94 3.98
N THR A 198 8.28 7.78 3.55
CA THR A 198 7.99 6.51 4.23
C THR A 198 8.51 6.51 5.66
N SER A 199 9.75 6.94 5.92
CA SER A 199 10.28 7.01 7.29
C SER A 199 9.44 7.90 8.19
N ARG A 200 8.95 9.05 7.70
CA ARG A 200 8.05 9.92 8.46
C ARG A 200 6.72 9.21 8.78
N ARG A 201 6.05 8.67 7.76
CA ARG A 201 4.75 7.99 7.92
C ARG A 201 4.83 6.83 8.91
N LEU A 202 5.86 5.99 8.81
CA LEU A 202 6.06 4.87 9.74
C LEU A 202 6.40 5.34 11.15
N HIS A 203 7.24 6.38 11.28
CA HIS A 203 7.59 6.94 12.58
C HIS A 203 6.36 7.51 13.29
N GLU A 204 5.56 8.32 12.61
CA GLU A 204 4.34 8.93 13.15
C GLU A 204 3.32 7.87 13.56
N ALA A 205 3.21 6.78 12.80
CA ALA A 205 2.37 5.64 13.16
C ALA A 205 2.83 4.98 14.47
N ILE A 206 4.14 4.77 14.64
CA ILE A 206 4.72 4.16 15.85
C ILE A 206 4.65 5.08 17.07
N SER A 207 4.94 6.38 16.89
CA SER A 207 5.00 7.37 17.97
C SER A 207 3.64 7.98 18.33
N GLY A 208 2.61 7.70 17.52
CA GLY A 208 1.28 8.27 17.69
C GLY A 208 0.64 7.85 19.02
N ALA A 209 -0.01 8.78 19.70
CA ALA A 209 -0.75 8.51 20.94
C ALA A 209 -1.96 7.57 20.72
N LYS A 210 -2.41 7.44 19.47
CA LYS A 210 -3.48 6.52 19.05
C LYS A 210 -2.88 5.46 18.14
N ALA A 211 -3.35 4.22 18.29
CA ALA A 211 -3.01 3.14 17.36
C ALA A 211 -3.29 3.56 15.91
N ALA A 212 -2.45 3.12 14.97
CA ALA A 212 -2.51 3.46 13.55
C ALA A 212 -3.69 2.75 12.85
N LYS A 213 -4.92 3.10 13.23
CA LYS A 213 -6.17 2.47 12.76
C LYS A 213 -7.33 3.45 12.66
N GLY A 214 -8.20 3.26 11.66
CA GLY A 214 -9.46 4.00 11.51
C GLY A 214 -9.44 5.03 10.37
N PRO A 215 -10.51 5.85 10.23
CA PRO A 215 -10.75 6.67 9.03
C PRO A 215 -9.64 7.69 8.72
N HIS A 216 -8.94 8.18 9.74
CA HIS A 216 -7.84 9.13 9.58
C HIS A 216 -6.66 8.54 8.80
N MET A 217 -6.49 7.20 8.81
CA MET A 217 -5.45 6.54 8.01
C MET A 217 -5.65 6.78 6.51
N ALA A 218 -6.88 7.00 6.05
CA ALA A 218 -7.13 7.29 4.65
C ALA A 218 -6.78 8.74 4.26
N GLN A 219 -6.42 9.62 5.20
CA GLN A 219 -6.05 11.00 4.89
C GLN A 219 -4.61 11.07 4.38
N ARG A 220 -4.39 11.94 3.38
CA ARG A 220 -3.07 12.19 2.84
C ARG A 220 -2.20 12.96 3.84
N ASP A 221 -0.98 12.46 4.02
CA ASP A 221 -0.02 12.85 5.07
C ASP A 221 1.38 13.17 4.50
N PHE A 222 1.48 13.47 3.19
CA PHE A 222 2.73 13.83 2.49
C PHE A 222 2.51 14.69 1.24
#